data_AF-A0A8T5MNH2-F1
#
_entry.id   AF-A0A8T5MNH2-F1
#
_cell.length_a   1.000
_cell.length_b   1.000
_cell.length_c   1.000
_cell.angle_alpha   90.00
_cell.angle_beta   90.00
_cell.angle_gamma   90.00
#
_symmetry.space_group_name_H-M   'P 1'
#
loop_
_entity.id
_entity.type
_entity.pdbx_description
1 polymer ?
#
loop_
_entity_poly.entity_id
_entity_poly.type
_entity_poly.pdbx_seq_one_letter_code
_entity_poly.pdbx_strand_id
1 'polypeptide(L)' 'MVTLRRKIYRRGSSFETTVPMPLLFALDLSKRHDILFNFDQQSNRWYVEFEEAGEPKEAKEKEAAKKGVGKKRGVR' A
#
# COMPACT_ATOMS: atom_id res chain seq x y z
N MET A 1 -20.09 -19.59 7.82
CA MET A 1 -18.68 -19.21 8.04
C MET A 1 -17.88 -19.71 6.85
N VAL A 2 -17.10 -18.84 6.19
CA VAL A 2 -16.26 -19.22 5.04
C VAL A 2 -14.80 -19.10 5.47
N THR A 3 -13.97 -20.08 5.14
CA THR A 3 -12.55 -20.10 5.52
C THR A 3 -11.68 -20.25 4.27
N LEU A 4 -10.69 -19.37 4.13
CA LEU A 4 -9.70 -19.42 3.06
C LEU A 4 -8.33 -19.76 3.67
N ARG A 5 -7.75 -20.90 3.27
CA ARG A 5 -6.39 -21.28 3.68
C ARG A 5 -5.39 -20.87 2.61
N ARG A 6 -4.27 -20.27 3.03
CA ARG A 6 -3.12 -19.97 2.17
C ARG A 6 -1.84 -20.48 2.82
N LYS A 7 -0.86 -20.82 1.99
CA LYS A 7 0.48 -21.16 2.46
C LYS A 7 1.23 -19.87 2.81
N ILE A 8 2.03 -19.93 3.86
CA ILE A 8 2.99 -18.89 4.19
C ILE A 8 4.33 -19.29 3.57
N TYR A 9 4.93 -18.35 2.86
CA TYR A 9 6.21 -18.51 2.19
C TYR A 9 7.27 -17.70 2.93
N ARG A 10 8.49 -18.25 2.99
CA ARG A 10 9.63 -17.53 3.56
C ARG A 10 10.25 -16.64 2.49
N ARG A 11 10.51 -15.39 2.84
CA ARG A 11 11.20 -14.42 1.98
C ARG A 11 12.30 -13.74 2.78
N GLY A 12 13.53 -14.23 2.63
CA GLY A 12 14.67 -13.80 3.45
C GLY A 12 14.46 -14.09 4.94
N SER A 13 14.50 -13.04 5.75
CA SER A 13 14.19 -13.07 7.19
C SER A 13 12.70 -12.89 7.50
N SER A 14 11.87 -12.66 6.48
CA SER A 14 10.45 -12.36 6.62
C SER A 14 9.56 -13.49 6.08
N PHE A 15 8.26 -13.33 6.25
CA PHE A 15 7.24 -14.23 5.73
C PHE A 15 6.22 -13.45 4.92
N GLU A 16 5.68 -14.08 3.87
CA GLU A 16 4.63 -13.51 3.05
C GLU A 16 3.58 -14.57 2.70
N THR A 17 2.37 -14.12 2.39
CA THR A 17 1.31 -14.96 1.86
C THR A 17 0.58 -14.22 0.74
N THR A 18 0.04 -14.97 -0.21
CA THR A 18 -0.79 -14.38 -1.26
C THR A 18 -2.13 -13.97 -0.68
N VAL A 19 -2.51 -12.71 -0.87
CA VAL A 19 -3.86 -12.23 -0.55
C VAL A 19 -4.86 -12.90 -1.49
N PRO A 20 -5.84 -13.66 -0.99
CA PRO A 20 -6.83 -14.30 -1.85
C PRO A 20 -7.62 -13.27 -2.65
N MET A 21 -7.74 -13.50 -3.96
CA MET A 21 -8.49 -12.63 -4.88
C MET A 21 -9.91 -12.28 -4.39
N PRO A 22 -10.70 -13.20 -3.77
CA PRO A 22 -12.03 -12.84 -3.28
C PRO A 22 -12.05 -11.73 -2.23
N LEU A 23 -10.98 -11.56 -1.45
CA LEU A 23 -10.87 -10.45 -0.48
C LEU A 23 -10.69 -9.10 -1.16
N LEU A 24 -10.23 -9.10 -2.41
CA LEU A 24 -9.94 -7.90 -3.20
C LEU A 24 -11.13 -7.44 -4.04
N PHE A 25 -12.21 -8.22 -4.14
CA PHE A 25 -13.37 -7.89 -4.99
C PHE A 25 -14.10 -6.60 -4.57
N ALA A 26 -13.94 -6.16 -3.32
CA ALA A 26 -14.50 -4.92 -2.82
C ALA A 26 -13.59 -3.69 -3.05
N LEU A 27 -12.36 -3.89 -3.54
CA LEU A 27 -11.37 -2.83 -3.70
C LEU A 27 -11.32 -2.33 -5.15
N ASP A 28 -10.99 -1.05 -5.31
CA ASP A 28 -10.67 -0.47 -6.61
C ASP A 28 -9.21 -0.76 -6.97
N LEU A 29 -8.97 -1.84 -7.72
CA LEU A 29 -7.61 -2.26 -8.08
C LEU A 29 -6.84 -1.25 -8.95
N SER A 30 -7.48 -0.19 -9.44
CA SER A 30 -6.79 0.90 -10.14
C SER A 30 -6.01 1.83 -9.20
N LYS A 31 -6.31 1.78 -7.89
CA LYS A 31 -5.66 2.61 -6.87
C LYS A 31 -4.72 1.79 -6.00
N ARG A 32 -3.77 2.50 -5.37
CA ARG A 32 -2.89 1.89 -4.39
C ARG A 32 -3.65 1.66 -3.09
N HIS A 33 -3.50 0.46 -2.53
CA HIS A 33 -4.11 0.09 -1.27
C HIS A 33 -3.04 -0.49 -0.34
N ASP A 34 -3.16 -0.21 0.95
CA ASP A 34 -2.36 -0.81 2.00
C ASP A 34 -3.20 -1.83 2.78
N ILE A 35 -2.53 -2.81 3.38
CA ILE A 35 -3.15 -3.85 4.20
C ILE A 35 -2.78 -3.60 5.65
N LEU A 36 -3.79 -3.39 6.48
CA LEU A 36 -3.62 -3.20 7.92
C LEU A 36 -3.80 -4.53 8.63
N PHE A 37 -2.88 -4.85 9.55
CA PHE A 37 -2.98 -5.98 10.44
C PHE A 37 -3.29 -5.45 11.83
N ASN A 38 -4.53 -5.65 12.29
CA ASN A 38 -5.00 -5.17 13.57
C ASN A 38 -5.10 -6.34 14.55
N PHE A 39 -4.39 -6.25 15.68
CA PHE A 39 -4.49 -7.23 16.74
C PHE A 39 -5.51 -6.79 17.78
N ASP A 40 -6.58 -7.56 17.92
CA ASP A 40 -7.52 -7.38 19.01
C ASP A 40 -7.11 -8.25 20.19
N GLN A 41 -6.68 -7.59 21.27
CA GLN A 41 -6.27 -8.25 22.51
C GLN A 41 -7.44 -8.95 23.20
N GLN A 42 -8.68 -8.46 23.05
CA GLN A 42 -9.84 -9.02 23.76
C GLN A 42 -10.21 -10.39 23.21
N SER A 43 -10.27 -10.52 21.89
CA SER A 43 -10.54 -11.80 21.24
C SER A 43 -9.28 -12.64 20.97
N ASN A 44 -8.08 -12.08 21.21
CA ASN A 44 -6.78 -12.66 20.86
C ASN A 44 -6.72 -13.09 19.38
N ARG A 45 -7.15 -12.20 18.49
CA ARG A 45 -7.25 -12.45 17.05
C ARG A 45 -6.63 -11.32 16.24
N TRP A 46 -6.07 -11.69 15.10
CA TRP A 46 -5.66 -10.74 14.07
C TRP A 46 -6.79 -10.55 13.06
N TYR A 47 -7.06 -9.29 12.75
CA TYR A 47 -7.94 -8.86 11.68
C TYR A 47 -7.10 -8.22 10.58
N VAL A 48 -7.60 -8.36 9.35
CA VAL A 48 -6.98 -7.78 8.17
C VAL A 48 -7.98 -6.80 7.57
N GLU A 49 -7.54 -5.57 7.39
CA GLU A 49 -8.32 -4.49 6.79
C GLU A 49 -7.55 -3.92 5.59
N PHE A 50 -8.27 -3.23 4.71
CA PHE A 50 -7.71 -2.57 3.53
C PHE A 50 -7.99 -1.08 3.61
N GLU A 51 -6.98 -0.26 3.34
CA GLU A 51 -7.16 1.19 3.19
C GLU A 51 -6.63 1.66 1.85
N GLU A 52 -7.26 2.68 1.27
CA GLU A 52 -6.72 3.37 0.09
C GLU A 52 -5.50 4.17 0.53
N ALA A 53 -4.33 3.85 -0.03
CA ALA A 53 -3.12 4.59 0.26
C ALA A 53 -3.22 5.97 -0.41
N GLY A 54 -3.24 7.04 0.38
CA GLY A 54 -3.23 8.42 -0.13
C GLY A 54 -2.07 8.68 -1.09
N GLU A 55 -2.21 9.69 -1.96
CA GLU A 55 -1.24 10.01 -3.01
C GLU A 55 0.21 9.93 -2.49
N PRO A 56 1.13 9.28 -3.22
CA PRO A 56 2.52 9.18 -2.81
C PRO A 56 3.12 10.58 -2.66
N LYS A 57 3.49 10.95 -1.42
CA LYS A 57 4.21 12.20 -1.14
C LYS A 57 5.48 12.35 -2.00
N GLU A 58 6.07 11.24 -2.48
CA GLU A 58 7.20 11.24 -3.42
C GLU A 58 6.88 11.81 -4.82
N ALA A 59 5.62 11.80 -5.27
CA ALA A 59 5.24 12.38 -6.56
C ALA A 59 5.21 13.91 -6.53
N LYS A 60 4.80 14.52 -5.40
CA LYS A 60 4.77 15.98 -5.24
C LYS A 60 6.18 16.58 -5.14
N GLU A 61 7.13 15.87 -4.57
CA GLU A 61 8.52 16.33 -4.45
C GLU A 61 9.26 16.34 -5.81
N LYS A 62 9.00 15.34 -6.67
CA LYS A 62 9.55 15.28 -8.03
C LYS A 62 8.92 16.31 -8.99
N GLU A 63 7.64 16.66 -8.80
CA GLU A 63 6.98 17.70 -9.59
C GLU A 63 7.40 19.12 -9.18
N ALA A 64 7.62 19.36 -7.87
CA ALA A 64 8.15 20.63 -7.36
C ALA A 64 9.59 20.88 -7.83
N ALA A 65 10.44 19.85 -7.86
CA ALA A 65 11.81 19.95 -8.37
C ALA A 65 11.86 20.28 -9.88
N LYS A 66 10.91 19.80 -10.69
CA LYS A 66 10.84 20.13 -12.13
C LYS A 66 10.38 21.57 -12.41
N LYS A 67 9.55 22.16 -11.56
CA LYS A 67 9.08 23.56 -11.72
C LYS A 67 10.11 24.61 -11.26
N GLY A 68 11.15 24.22 -10.51
CA GLY A 68 12.20 25.11 -10.01
C GLY A 68 13.39 25.40 -10.95
N VAL A 69 13.60 24.59 -12.01
CA VAL A 69 14.82 24.67 -12.87
C VAL A 69 14.56 25.45 -14.17
N GLY A 70 13.67 26.44 -14.13
CA GLY A 70 13.14 27.11 -15.32
C GLY A 70 13.23 28.63 -15.35
N LYS A 71 14.15 29.29 -14.62
CA LYS A 71 14.31 30.75 -14.75
C LYS A 71 15.70 31.31 -14.42
N LYS A 72 16.71 30.98 -15.24
CA LYS A 72 17.86 31.87 -15.48
C LYS A 72 18.30 31.74 -16.93
N ARG A 73 17.55 32.38 -17.83
CA ARG A 73 18.02 32.74 -19.18
C ARG A 73 18.15 34.26 -19.25
N GLY A 74 19.40 34.71 -19.17
CA GLY A 74 19.96 35.83 -19.94
C GLY A 74 19.38 37.24 -19.74
N VAL A 75 20.08 38.19 -20.37
CA VAL A 75 19.87 39.64 -20.40
C VAL A 75 20.59 40.34 -19.23
N ARG A 76 21.64 41.15 -19.43
CA ARG A 76 22.30 41.68 -20.63
C ARG A 76 23.71 42.11 -20.21
#